data_AF-A0A1I8AVM8-F1
#
_entry.id   AF-A0A1I8AVM8-F1
#
_cell.length_a   1.000
_cell.length_b   1.000
_cell.length_c   1.000
_cell.angle_alpha   90.00
_cell.angle_beta   90.00
_cell.angle_gamma   90.00
#
_symmetry.space_group_name_H-M   'P 1'
#
loop_
_entity.id
_entity.type
_entity.pdbx_description
1 polymer ?
#
loop_
_entity_poly.entity_id
_entity_poly.type
_entity_poly.pdbx_seq_one_letter_code
_entity_poly.pdbx_strand_id
1 'polypeptide(L)'
;LLCTLHRLRERKGFMAIGALLLFAPWIIGLALKGHAWTVPSGEPLKVAAIQGNIEQELKWDPEQLNRQLALYRDMSFSSRPVDLIVWPETAVPVLKEQAQGYLDMMGSFATDRHSALITGVPDMLRGLIAFFDLPMSDFARGPEDQAMLQAKGYHLAPMICYEVVYPELAASLAAKSDILLTISNDTWFGKSIGPIQHLQMAQMRALEAGRWMIRATNNGVTGLID
;
A
#
# COMPACT_ATOMS: atom_id res chain seq x y z
N LEU A 1 -5.99 29.83 -42.24
CA LEU A 1 -4.95 29.81 -41.19
C LEU A 1 -3.89 30.91 -41.38
N LEU A 2 -3.29 31.08 -42.57
CA LEU A 2 -2.26 32.12 -42.82
C LEU A 2 -2.81 33.58 -42.82
N CYS A 3 -4.02 33.84 -43.32
CA CYS A 3 -4.60 35.20 -43.31
C CYS A 3 -5.00 35.72 -41.92
N THR A 4 -5.15 34.83 -40.93
CA THR A 4 -5.54 35.18 -39.56
C THR A 4 -4.32 35.63 -38.72
N LEU A 5 -3.13 35.12 -39.03
CA LEU A 5 -1.86 35.47 -38.38
C LEU A 5 -1.47 36.94 -38.57
N HIS A 6 -1.76 37.53 -39.74
CA HIS A 6 -1.47 38.94 -40.00
C HIS A 6 -2.33 39.88 -39.14
N ARG A 7 -3.63 39.58 -38.99
CA ARG A 7 -4.56 40.32 -38.10
C ARG A 7 -4.25 40.13 -36.61
N LEU A 8 -3.72 38.98 -36.21
CA LEU A 8 -3.23 38.73 -34.85
C LEU A 8 -1.98 39.57 -34.53
N ARG A 9 -1.13 39.86 -35.51
CA ARG A 9 0.09 40.68 -35.34
C ARG A 9 -0.21 42.15 -34.99
N GLU A 10 -1.34 42.68 -35.47
CA GLU A 10 -1.79 44.04 -35.12
C GLU A 10 -2.41 44.13 -33.73
N ARG A 11 -2.99 43.03 -33.23
CA ARG A 11 -3.58 42.94 -31.88
C ARG A 11 -2.57 42.41 -30.86
N LYS A 12 -1.52 43.21 -30.59
CA LYS A 12 -0.43 42.87 -29.64
C LYS A 12 -0.93 42.36 -28.28
N GLY A 13 -2.03 42.90 -27.76
CA GLY A 13 -2.62 42.43 -26.50
C GLY A 13 -3.17 41.00 -26.57
N PHE A 14 -3.76 40.60 -27.69
CA PHE A 14 -4.28 39.24 -27.89
C PHE A 14 -3.14 38.22 -28.01
N MET A 15 -2.05 38.60 -28.68
CA MET A 15 -0.83 37.80 -28.74
C MET A 15 -0.16 37.64 -27.38
N ALA A 16 -0.14 38.70 -26.57
CA ALA A 16 0.41 38.65 -25.21
C ALA A 16 -0.41 37.70 -24.31
N ILE A 17 -1.74 37.77 -24.35
CA ILE A 17 -2.62 36.86 -23.61
C ILE A 17 -2.43 35.42 -24.09
N GLY A 18 -2.36 35.19 -25.40
CA GLY A 18 -2.12 33.87 -25.96
C GLY A 18 -0.77 33.27 -25.52
N ALA A 19 0.30 34.07 -25.53
CA ALA A 19 1.60 33.66 -25.02
C ALA A 19 1.57 33.38 -23.50
N LEU A 20 0.88 34.23 -22.72
CA LEU A 20 0.72 34.02 -21.28
C LEU A 20 0.00 32.70 -20.99
N LEU A 21 -1.14 32.43 -21.64
CA LEU A 21 -1.90 31.19 -21.44
C LEU A 21 -1.10 29.95 -21.88
N LEU A 22 -0.25 30.08 -22.91
CA LEU A 22 0.58 28.98 -23.39
C LEU A 22 1.76 28.70 -22.47
N PHE A 23 2.48 29.73 -22.01
CA PHE A 23 3.76 29.56 -21.29
C PHE A 23 3.63 29.64 -19.76
N ALA A 24 2.63 30.33 -19.22
CA ALA A 24 2.50 30.48 -17.76
C ALA A 24 2.37 29.14 -17.03
N PRO A 25 1.59 28.14 -17.47
CA PRO A 25 1.52 26.86 -16.78
C PRO A 25 2.88 26.14 -16.70
N TRP A 26 3.69 26.23 -17.76
CA TRP A 26 5.03 25.64 -17.79
C TRP A 26 6.01 26.38 -16.87
N ILE A 27 5.98 27.71 -16.87
CA ILE A 27 6.84 28.54 -16.01
C ILE A 27 6.46 28.31 -14.53
N ILE A 28 5.16 28.32 -14.22
CA ILE A 28 4.66 28.06 -12.87
C ILE A 28 5.02 26.64 -12.43
N GLY A 29 4.81 25.64 -13.29
CA GLY A 29 5.19 24.25 -13.01
C GLY A 29 6.69 24.10 -12.76
N LEU A 30 7.54 24.77 -13.55
CA LEU A 30 8.99 24.76 -13.36
C LEU A 30 9.40 25.43 -12.04
N ALA A 31 8.74 26.55 -11.69
CA ALA A 31 8.98 27.25 -10.44
C ALA A 31 8.55 26.42 -9.21
N LEU A 32 7.47 25.66 -9.32
CA LEU A 32 6.93 24.83 -8.23
C LEU A 32 7.55 23.43 -8.13
N LYS A 33 8.36 23.01 -9.11
CA LYS A 33 8.93 21.64 -9.17
C LYS A 33 9.71 21.23 -7.91
N GLY A 34 10.39 22.18 -7.26
CA GLY A 34 11.17 21.94 -6.04
C GLY A 34 10.40 22.23 -4.74
N HIS A 35 9.12 22.58 -4.82
CA HIS A 35 8.34 22.92 -3.64
C HIS A 35 7.87 21.64 -2.93
N ALA A 36 8.31 21.46 -1.68
CA ALA A 36 7.84 20.37 -0.84
C ALA A 36 6.42 20.68 -0.34
N TRP A 37 5.43 19.93 -0.83
CA TRP A 37 4.02 20.08 -0.43
C TRP A 37 3.71 19.43 0.93
N THR A 38 4.66 18.67 1.48
CA THR A 38 4.53 17.92 2.72
C THR A 38 5.76 18.12 3.59
N VAL A 39 5.58 17.98 4.91
CA VAL A 39 6.66 18.12 5.90
C VAL A 39 6.95 16.76 6.55
N PRO A 40 8.21 16.45 6.89
CA PRO A 40 8.54 15.23 7.63
C PRO A 40 7.78 15.18 8.96
N SER A 41 7.09 14.07 9.21
CA SER A 41 6.34 13.85 10.46
C SER A 41 7.25 13.41 11.64
N GLY A 42 8.49 13.00 11.35
CA GLY A 42 9.47 12.65 12.36
C GLY A 42 10.69 11.93 11.77
N GLU A 43 11.34 11.12 12.59
CA GLU A 43 12.52 10.34 12.19
C GLU A 43 12.16 9.20 11.21
N PRO A 44 13.06 8.84 10.26
CA PRO A 44 12.84 7.73 9.35
C PRO A 44 12.72 6.38 10.07
N LEU A 45 11.67 5.61 9.74
CA LEU A 45 11.50 4.24 10.23
C LEU A 45 12.32 3.25 9.41
N LYS A 46 12.97 2.29 10.09
CA LYS A 46 13.54 1.12 9.40
C LYS A 46 12.44 0.10 9.17
N VAL A 47 12.25 -0.33 7.92
CA VAL A 47 11.18 -1.25 7.53
C VAL A 47 11.76 -2.53 6.94
N ALA A 48 11.23 -3.69 7.36
CA ALA A 48 11.43 -4.97 6.72
C ALA A 48 10.11 -5.47 6.11
N ALA A 49 10.03 -5.52 4.78
CA ALA A 49 8.93 -6.18 4.07
C ALA A 49 9.33 -7.63 3.77
N ILE A 50 8.56 -8.59 4.27
CA ILE A 50 8.85 -10.01 4.13
C ILE A 50 8.08 -10.58 2.94
N GLN A 51 8.76 -11.18 1.99
CA GLN A 51 8.14 -11.75 0.78
C GLN A 51 8.30 -13.28 0.78
N GLY A 52 7.19 -14.00 0.94
CA GLY A 52 7.20 -15.47 1.04
C GLY A 52 7.26 -16.21 -0.29
N ASN A 53 6.88 -15.57 -1.39
CA ASN A 53 6.78 -16.17 -2.72
C ASN A 53 5.99 -17.51 -2.74
N ILE A 54 4.87 -17.56 -2.01
CA ILE A 54 4.03 -18.76 -1.88
C ILE A 54 3.08 -18.83 -3.07
N GLU A 55 3.06 -19.96 -3.78
CA GLU A 55 2.14 -20.16 -4.91
C GLU A 55 0.67 -20.21 -4.44
N GLN A 56 -0.23 -19.69 -5.27
CA GLN A 56 -1.65 -19.55 -4.91
C GLN A 56 -2.32 -20.89 -4.59
N GLU A 57 -1.93 -21.97 -5.27
CA GLU A 57 -2.47 -23.31 -5.06
C GLU A 57 -2.05 -23.90 -3.71
N LEU A 58 -0.83 -23.61 -3.27
CA LEU A 58 -0.28 -24.09 -1.99
C LEU A 58 -0.75 -23.26 -0.80
N LYS A 59 -1.27 -22.05 -1.03
CA LYS A 59 -1.64 -21.10 0.02
C LYS A 59 -2.69 -21.64 0.99
N TRP A 60 -3.65 -22.40 0.46
CA TRP A 60 -4.77 -22.95 1.23
C TRP A 60 -4.61 -24.43 1.59
N ASP A 61 -3.45 -25.02 1.29
CA ASP A 61 -3.15 -26.40 1.62
C ASP A 61 -2.84 -26.54 3.13
N PRO A 62 -3.66 -27.29 3.90
CA PRO A 62 -3.44 -27.49 5.33
C PRO A 62 -2.10 -28.17 5.65
N GLU A 63 -1.56 -29.01 4.77
CA GLU A 63 -0.26 -29.67 4.97
C GLU A 63 0.90 -28.67 4.86
N GLN A 64 0.71 -27.59 4.12
CA GLN A 64 1.70 -26.54 3.89
C GLN A 64 1.66 -25.45 4.96
N LEU A 65 0.57 -25.33 5.72
CA LEU A 65 0.35 -24.26 6.69
C LEU A 65 1.54 -24.06 7.64
N ASN A 66 1.98 -25.13 8.31
CA ASN A 66 3.09 -25.07 9.27
C ASN A 66 4.40 -24.62 8.61
N ARG A 67 4.64 -25.03 7.36
CA ARG A 67 5.81 -24.63 6.58
C ARG A 67 5.75 -23.15 6.22
N GLN A 68 4.58 -22.64 5.84
CA GLN A 68 4.38 -21.23 5.52
C GLN A 68 4.56 -20.33 6.75
N LEU A 69 3.98 -20.71 7.89
CA LEU A 69 4.15 -19.97 9.15
C LEU A 69 5.61 -19.99 9.60
N ALA A 70 6.27 -21.15 9.56
CA ALA A 70 7.70 -21.24 9.88
C ALA A 70 8.55 -20.37 8.95
N LEU A 71 8.24 -20.34 7.65
CA LEU A 71 8.94 -19.51 6.67
C LEU A 71 8.88 -18.01 7.03
N TYR A 72 7.68 -17.47 7.27
CA TYR A 72 7.53 -16.05 7.65
C TYR A 72 8.19 -15.72 9.00
N ARG A 73 8.05 -16.62 9.99
CA ARG A 73 8.73 -16.50 11.28
C ARG A 73 10.24 -16.44 11.11
N ASP A 74 10.82 -17.41 10.42
CA ASP A 74 12.28 -17.58 10.33
C ASP A 74 12.92 -16.43 9.53
N MET A 75 12.24 -15.94 8.48
CA MET A 75 12.64 -14.72 7.77
C MET A 75 12.59 -13.48 8.68
N SER A 76 11.55 -13.35 9.50
CA SER A 76 11.43 -12.24 10.46
C SER A 76 12.48 -12.33 11.57
N PHE A 77 12.84 -13.54 12.01
CA PHE A 77 13.85 -13.76 13.03
C PHE A 77 15.26 -13.44 12.53
N SER A 78 15.51 -13.74 11.24
CA SER A 78 16.77 -13.51 10.55
C SER A 78 16.91 -12.06 10.05
N SER A 79 15.85 -11.26 10.08
CA SER A 79 15.91 -9.87 9.65
C SER A 79 16.73 -9.03 10.62
N ARG A 80 17.34 -7.96 10.09
CA ARG A 80 18.01 -6.95 10.93
C ARG A 80 17.00 -6.32 11.91
N PRO A 81 17.46 -5.74 13.04
CA PRO A 81 16.60 -4.93 13.89
C PRO A 81 16.00 -3.76 13.08
N VAL A 82 14.68 -3.73 13.00
CA VAL A 82 13.88 -2.75 12.27
C VAL A 82 12.76 -2.21 13.16
N ASP A 83 12.20 -1.08 12.81
CA ASP A 83 11.08 -0.48 13.54
C ASP A 83 9.74 -1.10 13.16
N LEU A 84 9.62 -1.54 11.90
CA LEU A 84 8.40 -2.09 11.34
C LEU A 84 8.69 -3.34 10.49
N ILE A 85 7.97 -4.43 10.77
CA ILE A 85 7.97 -5.65 9.98
C ILE A 85 6.59 -5.75 9.31
N VAL A 86 6.57 -5.91 7.99
CA VAL A 86 5.33 -6.00 7.21
C VAL A 86 5.29 -7.33 6.47
N TRP A 87 4.22 -8.08 6.71
CA TRP A 87 3.87 -9.28 5.97
C TRP A 87 2.75 -8.98 4.96
N PRO A 88 2.70 -9.68 3.82
CA PRO A 88 1.78 -9.41 2.74
C PRO A 88 0.36 -9.88 3.05
N GLU A 89 -0.53 -9.71 2.07
CA GLU A 89 -1.93 -10.10 2.16
C GLU A 89 -2.11 -11.61 2.41
N THR A 90 -2.87 -11.93 3.46
CA THR A 90 -3.19 -13.30 3.86
C THR A 90 -1.91 -14.13 4.02
N ALA A 91 -0.91 -13.58 4.73
CA ALA A 91 0.33 -14.30 5.07
C ALA A 91 0.08 -15.41 6.10
N VAL A 92 -1.00 -15.29 6.87
CA VAL A 92 -1.51 -16.32 7.78
C VAL A 92 -2.82 -16.85 7.18
N PRO A 93 -2.79 -18.00 6.46
CA PRO A 93 -3.95 -18.50 5.70
C PRO A 93 -4.91 -19.32 6.58
N VAL A 94 -5.10 -18.89 7.82
CA VAL A 94 -6.08 -19.43 8.77
C VAL A 94 -6.81 -18.28 9.44
N LEU A 95 -7.99 -18.58 10.00
CA LEU A 95 -8.76 -17.59 10.73
C LEU A 95 -7.97 -17.05 11.92
N LYS A 96 -8.13 -15.75 12.18
CA LYS A 96 -7.48 -15.05 13.29
C LYS A 96 -7.62 -15.78 14.63
N GLU A 97 -8.78 -16.37 14.93
CA GLU A 97 -9.01 -17.13 16.16
C GLU A 97 -8.10 -18.35 16.27
N GLN A 98 -7.85 -19.03 15.14
CA GLN A 98 -6.98 -20.21 15.08
C GLN A 98 -5.50 -19.79 15.13
N ALA A 99 -5.18 -18.62 14.59
CA ALA A 99 -3.83 -18.06 14.58
C ALA A 99 -3.42 -17.37 15.89
N GLN A 100 -4.35 -17.11 16.82
CA GLN A 100 -4.12 -16.21 17.96
C GLN A 100 -2.84 -16.54 18.73
N GLY A 101 -2.61 -17.82 19.09
CA GLY A 101 -1.39 -18.21 19.82
C GLY A 101 -0.10 -17.97 19.04
N TYR A 102 -0.13 -18.09 17.71
CA TYR A 102 1.02 -17.75 16.85
C TYR A 102 1.21 -16.24 16.73
N LEU A 103 0.11 -15.48 16.59
CA LEU A 103 0.15 -14.02 16.55
C LEU A 103 0.66 -13.41 17.87
N ASP A 104 0.29 -13.98 19.01
CA ASP A 104 0.76 -13.56 20.33
C ASP A 104 2.26 -13.80 20.50
N MET A 105 2.76 -14.95 20.03
CA MET A 105 4.20 -15.26 20.02
C MET A 105 4.97 -14.27 19.14
N MET A 106 4.49 -14.02 17.93
CA MET A 106 5.10 -13.05 17.01
C MET A 106 5.00 -11.61 17.53
N GLY A 107 3.91 -11.25 18.22
CA GLY A 107 3.74 -9.97 18.88
C GLY A 107 4.71 -9.76 20.04
N SER A 108 4.96 -10.82 20.82
CA SER A 108 5.98 -10.81 21.89
C SER A 108 7.38 -10.61 21.29
N PHE A 109 7.71 -11.37 20.24
CA PHE A 109 8.97 -11.21 19.48
C PHE A 109 9.17 -9.79 18.95
N ALA A 110 8.11 -9.17 18.39
CA ALA A 110 8.17 -7.82 17.86
C ALA A 110 8.41 -6.82 19.00
N THR A 111 7.69 -6.97 20.11
CA THR A 111 7.83 -6.13 21.30
C THR A 111 9.24 -6.21 21.89
N ASP A 112 9.82 -7.41 22.00
CA ASP A 112 11.17 -7.63 22.51
C ASP A 112 12.25 -6.98 21.62
N ARG A 113 12.00 -6.90 20.31
CA ARG A 113 12.87 -6.18 19.35
C ARG A 113 12.58 -4.68 19.25
N HIS A 114 11.62 -4.17 20.02
CA HIS A 114 11.06 -2.83 19.87
C HIS A 114 10.56 -2.53 18.44
N SER A 115 10.05 -3.56 17.76
CA SER A 115 9.47 -3.50 16.41
C SER A 115 7.94 -3.59 16.48
N ALA A 116 7.24 -3.10 15.45
CA ALA A 116 5.84 -3.43 15.22
C ALA A 116 5.72 -4.45 14.08
N LEU A 117 4.77 -5.39 14.19
CA LEU A 117 4.43 -6.35 13.12
C LEU A 117 3.06 -6.02 12.55
N ILE A 118 2.97 -5.85 11.22
CA ILE A 118 1.71 -5.70 10.49
C ILE A 118 1.57 -6.87 9.52
N THR A 119 0.42 -7.54 9.53
CA THR A 119 0.16 -8.72 8.70
C THR A 119 -1.32 -8.80 8.30
N GLY A 120 -1.60 -9.37 7.12
CA GLY A 120 -2.96 -9.68 6.69
C GLY A 120 -3.40 -11.07 7.18
N VAL A 121 -4.53 -11.12 7.89
CA VAL A 121 -5.15 -12.35 8.40
C VAL A 121 -6.67 -12.28 8.15
N PRO A 122 -7.30 -13.37 7.66
CA PRO A 122 -8.76 -13.46 7.59
C PRO A 122 -9.38 -13.41 8.99
N ASP A 123 -10.38 -12.54 9.18
CA ASP A 123 -11.16 -12.45 10.41
C ASP A 123 -12.59 -12.91 10.12
N MET A 124 -13.16 -13.76 10.98
CA MET A 124 -14.53 -14.24 10.85
C MET A 124 -15.42 -13.50 11.84
N LEU A 125 -16.28 -12.61 11.36
CA LEU A 125 -17.26 -11.96 12.23
C LEU A 125 -18.22 -13.03 12.78
N ARG A 126 -18.15 -13.28 14.10
CA ARG A 126 -18.92 -14.32 14.79
C ARG A 126 -20.41 -14.30 14.44
N GLY A 127 -20.98 -15.48 14.18
CA GLY A 127 -22.41 -15.74 14.39
C GLY A 127 -23.01 -16.82 13.49
N LEU A 128 -23.20 -16.51 12.21
CA LEU A 128 -24.04 -17.34 11.31
C LEU A 128 -23.24 -18.22 10.35
N ILE A 129 -22.10 -17.75 9.82
CA ILE A 129 -21.34 -18.47 8.78
C ILE A 129 -20.59 -19.68 9.36
N ALA A 130 -19.99 -19.53 10.55
CA ALA A 130 -19.34 -20.62 11.28
C ALA A 130 -20.30 -21.72 11.76
N PHE A 131 -21.60 -21.42 11.90
CA PHE A 131 -22.63 -22.41 12.27
C PHE A 131 -23.06 -23.29 11.09
N PHE A 132 -22.97 -22.77 9.85
CA PHE A 132 -23.42 -23.45 8.64
C PHE A 132 -22.30 -24.04 7.78
N ASP A 133 -21.04 -24.00 8.24
CA ASP A 133 -19.86 -24.52 7.52
C ASP A 133 -19.82 -24.04 6.05
N LEU A 134 -20.25 -22.79 5.83
CA LEU A 134 -20.30 -22.21 4.51
C LEU A 134 -18.88 -21.97 4.00
N PRO A 135 -18.60 -22.24 2.72
CA PRO A 135 -17.27 -22.06 2.16
C PRO A 135 -16.80 -20.63 2.37
N MET A 136 -15.48 -20.45 2.53
CA MET A 136 -14.74 -19.19 2.69
C MET A 136 -14.85 -18.22 1.48
N SER A 137 -15.90 -18.38 0.68
CA SER A 137 -16.22 -17.69 -0.57
C SER A 137 -16.94 -16.35 -0.37
N ASP A 138 -17.24 -15.95 0.87
CA ASP A 138 -18.03 -14.75 1.14
C ASP A 138 -17.23 -13.76 2.00
N PHE A 139 -16.59 -12.80 1.33
CA PHE A 139 -15.99 -11.63 1.97
C PHE A 139 -17.07 -10.58 2.20
N ALA A 140 -17.13 -10.01 3.41
CA ALA A 140 -17.95 -8.84 3.69
C ALA A 140 -17.12 -7.56 3.52
N ARG A 141 -17.76 -6.49 3.00
CA ARG A 141 -17.15 -5.16 2.94
C ARG A 141 -16.88 -4.66 4.36
N GLY A 142 -15.69 -4.08 4.59
CA GLY A 142 -15.36 -3.42 5.86
C GLY A 142 -16.17 -2.14 6.09
N PRO A 143 -16.25 -1.65 7.34
CA PRO A 143 -16.84 -0.34 7.64
C PRO A 143 -16.15 0.81 6.89
N GLU A 144 -16.87 1.89 6.59
CA GLU A 144 -16.30 3.07 5.91
C GLU A 144 -15.49 3.98 6.86
N ASP A 145 -15.71 3.86 8.18
CA ASP A 145 -15.13 4.68 9.24
C ASP A 145 -14.01 3.96 10.03
N GLN A 146 -13.20 3.17 9.32
CA GLN A 146 -12.07 2.47 9.93
C GLN A 146 -10.98 3.44 10.44
N ALA A 147 -10.50 3.19 11.67
CA ALA A 147 -9.34 3.90 12.20
C ALA A 147 -8.06 3.50 11.47
N MET A 148 -7.12 4.45 11.35
CA MET A 148 -5.79 4.17 10.80
C MET A 148 -5.03 3.21 11.72
N LEU A 149 -4.16 2.39 11.12
CA LEU A 149 -3.23 1.58 11.90
C LEU A 149 -2.23 2.50 12.60
N GLN A 150 -1.91 2.19 13.86
CA GLN A 150 -0.91 2.94 14.62
C GLN A 150 0.29 2.05 14.89
N ALA A 151 1.47 2.49 14.46
CA ALA A 151 2.72 1.80 14.74
C ALA A 151 3.83 2.82 14.98
N LYS A 152 4.58 2.63 16.08
CA LYS A 152 5.76 3.44 16.42
C LYS A 152 5.49 4.96 16.47
N GLY A 153 4.25 5.34 16.82
CA GLY A 153 3.81 6.74 16.94
C GLY A 153 3.28 7.36 15.64
N TYR A 154 3.25 6.62 14.53
CA TYR A 154 2.77 7.08 13.23
C TYR A 154 1.42 6.46 12.88
N HIS A 155 0.63 7.18 12.09
CA HIS A 155 -0.59 6.69 11.47
C HIS A 155 -0.29 6.12 10.08
N LEU A 156 -0.64 4.85 9.87
CA LEU A 156 -0.48 4.16 8.61
C LEU A 156 -1.86 3.97 7.97
N ALA A 157 -1.98 4.34 6.69
CA ALA A 157 -3.16 4.12 5.87
C ALA A 157 -3.07 2.75 5.18
N PRO A 158 -3.77 1.71 5.66
CA PRO A 158 -3.75 0.40 5.01
C PRO A 158 -4.61 0.42 3.74
N MET A 159 -4.10 -0.17 2.68
CA MET A 159 -4.82 -0.49 1.44
C MET A 159 -4.51 -1.92 1.05
N ILE A 160 -5.53 -2.75 0.92
CA ILE A 160 -5.37 -4.17 0.62
C ILE A 160 -5.55 -4.39 -0.88
N CYS A 161 -4.55 -5.02 -1.51
CA CYS A 161 -4.57 -5.41 -2.91
C CYS A 161 -5.00 -4.26 -3.83
N TYR A 162 -6.17 -4.38 -4.47
CA TYR A 162 -6.68 -3.47 -5.49
C TYR A 162 -7.16 -2.11 -4.94
N GLU A 163 -7.29 -1.93 -3.62
CA GLU A 163 -7.74 -0.65 -3.04
C GLU A 163 -6.84 0.53 -3.43
N VAL A 164 -5.55 0.27 -3.67
CA VAL A 164 -4.57 1.29 -4.06
C VAL A 164 -4.85 1.93 -5.42
N VAL A 165 -5.64 1.29 -6.29
CA VAL A 165 -5.95 1.84 -7.62
C VAL A 165 -7.09 2.85 -7.58
N TYR A 166 -7.85 2.94 -6.48
CA TYR A 166 -8.98 3.86 -6.34
C TYR A 166 -8.49 5.20 -5.77
N PRO A 167 -8.43 6.26 -6.60
CA PRO A 167 -7.72 7.49 -6.22
C PRO A 167 -8.37 8.21 -5.04
N GLU A 168 -9.71 8.29 -5.03
CA GLU A 168 -10.46 8.97 -3.97
C GLU A 168 -10.33 8.26 -2.61
N LEU A 169 -10.36 6.92 -2.61
CA LEU A 169 -10.15 6.13 -1.41
C LEU A 169 -8.75 6.39 -0.85
N ALA A 170 -7.72 6.23 -1.69
CA ALA A 170 -6.34 6.46 -1.29
C ALA A 170 -6.10 7.89 -0.79
N ALA A 171 -6.66 8.90 -1.46
CA ALA A 171 -6.55 10.30 -1.04
C ALA A 171 -7.22 10.55 0.33
N SER A 172 -8.40 9.97 0.56
CA SER A 172 -9.12 10.11 1.83
C SER A 172 -8.38 9.49 3.03
N LEU A 173 -7.71 8.36 2.80
CA LEU A 173 -6.88 7.68 3.81
C LEU A 173 -5.57 8.43 4.04
N ALA A 174 -4.92 8.87 2.95
CA ALA A 174 -3.67 9.61 2.99
C ALA A 174 -3.77 10.94 3.74
N ALA A 175 -4.92 11.63 3.62
CA ALA A 175 -5.17 12.89 4.32
C ALA A 175 -5.13 12.76 5.86
N LYS A 176 -5.29 11.54 6.38
CA LYS A 176 -5.34 11.22 7.83
C LYS A 176 -4.14 10.38 8.28
N SER A 177 -3.11 10.22 7.44
CA SER A 177 -1.98 9.35 7.73
C SER A 177 -0.61 10.00 7.46
N ASP A 178 0.40 9.44 8.12
CA ASP A 178 1.80 9.80 7.95
C ASP A 178 2.49 8.92 6.89
N ILE A 179 2.03 7.67 6.74
CA ILE A 179 2.62 6.65 5.86
C ILE A 179 1.49 5.91 5.13
N LEU A 180 1.69 5.62 3.86
CA LEU A 180 0.83 4.71 3.09
C LEU A 180 1.34 3.27 3.23
N LEU A 181 0.44 2.32 3.42
CA LEU A 181 0.78 0.91 3.50
C LEU A 181 -0.11 0.12 2.54
N THR A 182 0.51 -0.64 1.64
CA THR A 182 -0.22 -1.59 0.80
C THR A 182 0.32 -3.00 0.98
N ILE A 183 -0.60 -3.91 1.27
CA ILE A 183 -0.33 -5.35 1.31
C ILE A 183 -1.11 -6.01 0.17
N SER A 184 -0.46 -6.84 -0.63
CA SER A 184 -1.10 -7.47 -1.81
C SER A 184 -0.65 -8.92 -2.01
N ASN A 185 -1.45 -9.67 -2.76
CA ASN A 185 -1.06 -10.92 -3.37
C ASN A 185 -1.20 -10.83 -4.90
N ASP A 186 -0.11 -10.46 -5.59
CA ASP A 186 -0.14 -10.26 -7.04
C ASP A 186 -0.11 -11.59 -7.84
N THR A 187 -0.16 -12.76 -7.17
CA THR A 187 -0.18 -14.08 -7.83
C THR A 187 -1.34 -14.22 -8.81
N TRP A 188 -2.45 -13.55 -8.53
CA TRP A 188 -3.64 -13.50 -9.38
C TRP A 188 -3.35 -13.00 -10.80
N PHE A 189 -2.34 -12.14 -10.98
CA PHE A 189 -1.95 -11.64 -12.29
C PHE A 189 -0.99 -12.57 -13.05
N GLY A 190 -0.44 -13.60 -12.40
CA GLY A 190 0.53 -14.53 -12.97
C GLY A 190 1.78 -13.84 -13.54
N LYS A 191 2.40 -14.46 -14.57
CA LYS A 191 3.56 -13.91 -15.28
C LYS A 191 3.15 -12.92 -16.38
N SER A 192 2.35 -11.92 -16.02
CA SER A 192 1.89 -10.86 -16.92
C SER A 192 2.49 -9.51 -16.55
N ILE A 193 2.10 -8.46 -17.28
CA ILE A 193 2.44 -7.07 -16.95
C ILE A 193 1.57 -6.49 -15.82
N GLY A 194 0.56 -7.25 -15.35
CA GLY A 194 -0.39 -6.80 -14.31
C GLY A 194 0.28 -6.26 -13.04
N PRO A 195 1.27 -6.96 -12.44
CA PRO A 195 1.95 -6.46 -11.24
C PRO A 195 2.72 -5.15 -11.47
N ILE A 196 3.24 -4.93 -12.68
CA ILE A 196 3.95 -3.69 -13.04
C ILE A 196 2.97 -2.53 -13.22
N GLN A 197 1.82 -2.77 -13.84
CA GLN A 197 0.76 -1.76 -13.93
C GLN A 197 0.19 -1.42 -12.55
N HIS A 198 -0.01 -2.43 -11.70
CA HIS A 198 -0.45 -2.26 -10.32
C HIS A 198 0.55 -1.42 -9.51
N LEU A 199 1.86 -1.68 -9.67
CA LEU A 199 2.93 -0.88 -9.06
C LEU A 199 2.88 0.59 -9.52
N GLN A 200 2.71 0.86 -10.82
CA GLN A 200 2.65 2.24 -11.32
C GLN A 200 1.50 3.04 -10.69
N MET A 201 0.34 2.41 -10.50
CA MET A 201 -0.79 3.05 -9.82
C MET A 201 -0.49 3.32 -8.34
N ALA A 202 0.19 2.39 -7.66
CA ALA A 202 0.65 2.56 -6.29
C ALA A 202 1.67 3.71 -6.15
N GLN A 203 2.59 3.85 -7.11
CA GLN A 203 3.54 4.97 -7.17
C GLN A 203 2.83 6.31 -7.32
N MET A 204 1.78 6.37 -8.15
CA MET A 204 0.98 7.58 -8.28
C MET A 204 0.29 7.97 -6.96
N ARG A 205 -0.14 7.02 -6.12
CA ARG A 205 -0.73 7.35 -4.81
C ARG A 205 0.28 8.02 -3.87
N ALA A 206 1.51 7.51 -3.83
CA ALA A 206 2.59 8.11 -3.03
C ALA A 206 2.90 9.54 -3.49
N LEU A 207 3.01 9.72 -4.82
CA LEU A 207 3.27 11.03 -5.44
C LEU A 207 2.15 12.04 -5.18
N GLU A 208 0.88 11.63 -5.32
CA GLU A 208 -0.28 12.51 -5.11
C GLU A 208 -0.44 12.93 -3.64
N ALA A 209 -0.13 12.03 -2.71
CA ALA A 209 -0.21 12.31 -1.28
C ALA A 209 1.03 13.03 -0.74
N GLY A 210 2.17 12.95 -1.44
CA GLY A 210 3.48 13.35 -0.90
C GLY A 210 3.80 12.55 0.38
N ARG A 211 3.58 11.23 0.34
CA ARG A 211 3.73 10.31 1.47
C ARG A 211 4.51 9.08 1.03
N TRP A 212 5.43 8.64 1.87
CA TRP A 212 6.10 7.36 1.69
C TRP A 212 5.10 6.22 1.68
N MET A 213 5.26 5.28 0.75
CA MET A 213 4.48 4.07 0.68
C MET A 213 5.34 2.83 0.92
N ILE A 214 4.85 1.96 1.81
CA ILE A 214 5.38 0.62 2.02
C ILE A 214 4.50 -0.35 1.23
N ARG A 215 5.07 -1.04 0.25
CA ARG A 215 4.39 -2.09 -0.52
C ARG A 215 4.97 -3.45 -0.20
N ALA A 216 4.19 -4.31 0.46
CA ALA A 216 4.57 -5.69 0.77
C ALA A 216 3.66 -6.67 0.03
N THR A 217 4.26 -7.52 -0.82
CA THR A 217 3.50 -8.46 -1.64
C THR A 217 3.98 -9.89 -1.44
N ASN A 218 3.07 -10.86 -1.49
CA ASN A 218 3.46 -12.28 -1.39
C ASN A 218 4.41 -12.69 -2.52
N ASN A 219 4.11 -12.21 -3.72
CA ASN A 219 4.97 -12.23 -4.90
C ASN A 219 4.72 -10.95 -5.71
N GLY A 220 5.45 -10.75 -6.81
CA GLY A 220 5.42 -9.49 -7.54
C GLY A 220 6.33 -8.45 -6.88
N VAL A 221 6.05 -7.17 -7.09
CA VAL A 221 6.96 -6.09 -6.70
C VAL A 221 6.69 -5.63 -5.26
N THR A 222 7.62 -5.96 -4.38
CA THR A 222 7.73 -5.44 -3.00
C THR A 222 8.76 -4.31 -2.96
N GLY A 223 8.47 -3.22 -2.26
CA GLY A 223 9.38 -2.09 -2.19
C GLY A 223 8.86 -0.91 -1.36
N LEU A 224 9.72 0.10 -1.25
CA LEU A 224 9.42 1.41 -0.68
C LEU A 224 9.32 2.42 -1.82
N ILE A 225 8.35 3.34 -1.73
CA ILE A 225 8.09 4.36 -2.74
C ILE A 225 8.08 5.73 -2.05
N ASP A 226 8.72 6.72 -2.67
CA ASP A 226 8.81 8.11 -2.24
C ASP A 226 7.92 9.07 -3.06
#